data_AF-A0A929UJJ3-F1
#
_entry.id   AF-A0A929UJJ3-F1
#
_cell.length_a   1.000
_cell.length_b   1.000
_cell.length_c   1.000
_cell.angle_alpha   90.00
_cell.angle_beta   90.00
_cell.angle_gamma   90.00
#
_symmetry.space_group_name_H-M   'P 1'
#
loop_
_entity.id
_entity.type
_entity.pdbx_description
1 polymer ?
#
loop_
_entity_poly.entity_id
_entity_poly.type
_entity_poly.pdbx_seq_one_letter_code
_entity_poly.pdbx_strand_id
1 'polypeptide(L)'
;MKFKDMKYERISVEEIAKEEKELIQAFKEAKSFAEADQIFLKQNALDGHVNSMQVLASTRHSINTEDPFYDAEESYWNQASPQINEYYQEFTKALLASPFRAELEKKYGKIVFMNAEIALKTFSPAIIPMLQKENELVNTYEKLLASAQVPFEGKEYTLSQMTLFKNDKDDERRLAAWKAEGQWYKDNQKELDRLYDELVKLRDGMGKKLGYKGYT
;
A
#
# COMPACT_ATOMS: atom_id res chain seq x y z
N MET A 1 -20.24 13.21 8.57
CA MET A 1 -19.13 12.86 9.48
C MET A 1 -17.90 13.65 9.04
N LYS A 2 -17.12 14.25 9.95
CA LYS A 2 -15.83 14.88 9.58
C LYS A 2 -14.72 13.84 9.71
N PHE A 3 -13.64 13.98 8.93
CA PHE A 3 -12.50 13.04 8.94
C PHE A 3 -11.92 12.79 10.35
N LYS A 4 -11.77 13.86 11.12
CA LYS A 4 -11.28 13.79 12.50
C LYS A 4 -12.18 12.99 13.46
N ASP A 5 -13.45 12.81 13.12
CA ASP A 5 -14.44 12.10 13.93
C ASP A 5 -14.51 10.60 13.54
N MET A 6 -13.83 10.18 12.48
CA MET A 6 -13.78 8.77 12.05
C MET A 6 -12.97 7.98 13.08
N LYS A 7 -13.55 6.90 13.60
CA LYS A 7 -12.85 6.06 14.59
C LYS A 7 -11.85 5.17 13.87
N TYR A 8 -10.65 5.10 14.41
CA TYR A 8 -9.65 4.12 14.01
C TYR A 8 -9.64 3.00 15.05
N GLU A 9 -9.61 1.77 14.57
CA GLU A 9 -9.33 0.58 15.36
C GLU A 9 -8.40 -0.33 14.55
N ARG A 10 -7.42 -0.92 15.23
CA ARG A 10 -6.57 -1.93 14.61
C ARG A 10 -7.33 -3.24 14.56
N ILE A 11 -7.41 -3.85 13.38
CA ILE A 11 -7.95 -5.20 13.19
C ILE A 11 -6.75 -6.15 13.03
N SER A 12 -6.69 -7.21 13.82
CA SER A 12 -5.55 -8.15 13.77
C SER A 12 -5.56 -9.00 12.49
N VAL A 13 -4.38 -9.54 12.11
CA VAL A 13 -4.29 -10.48 10.97
C VAL A 13 -5.11 -11.72 11.28
N GLU A 14 -5.12 -12.16 12.54
CA GLU A 14 -5.86 -13.32 13.03
C GLU A 14 -7.38 -13.14 12.94
N GLU A 15 -7.89 -11.96 13.29
CA GLU A 15 -9.32 -11.62 13.16
C GLU A 15 -9.74 -11.62 11.69
N ILE A 16 -8.98 -10.94 10.83
CA ILE A 16 -9.26 -10.90 9.38
C ILE A 16 -9.18 -12.32 8.79
N ALA A 17 -8.12 -13.06 9.10
CA ALA A 17 -7.93 -14.43 8.63
C ALA A 17 -9.08 -15.36 9.02
N LYS A 18 -9.64 -15.18 10.22
CA LYS A 18 -10.78 -15.96 10.68
C LYS A 18 -12.02 -15.67 9.84
N GLU A 19 -12.39 -14.40 9.70
CA GLU A 19 -13.57 -14.00 8.93
C GLU A 19 -13.44 -14.38 7.44
N GLU A 20 -12.27 -14.16 6.85
CA GLU A 20 -11.94 -14.57 5.48
C GLU A 20 -12.15 -16.07 5.27
N LYS A 21 -11.59 -16.91 6.15
CA LYS A 21 -11.73 -18.38 6.03
C LYS A 21 -13.19 -18.81 6.12
N GLU A 22 -13.97 -18.20 6.99
CA GLU A 22 -15.41 -18.46 7.11
C GLU A 22 -16.15 -18.06 5.82
N LEU A 23 -15.84 -16.89 5.25
CA LEU A 23 -16.44 -16.42 3.99
C LEU A 23 -16.03 -17.28 2.80
N ILE A 24 -14.77 -17.66 2.68
CA ILE A 24 -14.25 -18.55 1.64
C ILE A 24 -14.96 -19.91 1.68
N GLN A 25 -15.11 -20.49 2.88
CA GLN A 25 -15.78 -21.77 3.03
C GLN A 25 -17.25 -21.67 2.64
N ALA A 26 -17.96 -20.67 3.18
CA ALA A 26 -19.36 -20.43 2.85
C ALA A 26 -19.56 -20.21 1.34
N PHE A 27 -18.66 -19.45 0.69
CA PHE A 27 -18.76 -19.16 -0.74
C PHE A 27 -18.57 -20.41 -1.59
N LYS A 28 -17.64 -21.31 -1.22
CA LYS A 28 -17.43 -22.60 -1.89
C LYS A 28 -18.61 -23.56 -1.72
N GLU A 29 -19.32 -23.47 -0.60
CA GLU A 29 -20.48 -24.32 -0.28
C GLU A 29 -21.82 -23.77 -0.76
N ALA A 30 -21.84 -22.54 -1.29
CA ALA A 30 -23.05 -21.89 -1.77
C ALA A 30 -23.78 -22.76 -2.82
N LYS A 31 -25.07 -22.97 -2.62
CA LYS A 31 -25.92 -23.84 -3.46
C LYS A 31 -26.76 -23.07 -4.46
N SER A 32 -26.74 -21.75 -4.37
CA SER A 32 -27.46 -20.87 -5.28
C SER A 32 -26.69 -19.57 -5.53
N PHE A 33 -26.99 -18.93 -6.64
CA PHE A 33 -26.49 -17.58 -6.94
C PHE A 33 -26.84 -16.60 -5.81
N ALA A 34 -28.03 -16.68 -5.22
CA ALA A 34 -28.44 -15.79 -4.14
C ALA A 34 -27.56 -15.93 -2.88
N GLU A 35 -27.17 -17.16 -2.53
CA GLU A 35 -26.24 -17.39 -1.42
C GLU A 35 -24.84 -16.85 -1.74
N ALA A 36 -24.30 -17.16 -2.92
CA ALA A 36 -22.99 -16.69 -3.36
C ALA A 36 -22.92 -15.15 -3.42
N ASP A 37 -23.99 -14.51 -3.91
CA ASP A 37 -24.16 -13.06 -3.99
C ASP A 37 -24.13 -12.39 -2.60
N GLN A 38 -24.84 -12.96 -1.63
CA GLN A 38 -24.82 -12.45 -0.25
C GLN A 38 -23.43 -12.58 0.39
N ILE A 39 -22.74 -13.69 0.15
CA ILE A 39 -21.39 -13.91 0.69
C ILE A 39 -20.39 -12.98 0.02
N PHE A 40 -20.50 -12.76 -1.29
CA PHE A 40 -19.70 -11.78 -2.02
C PHE A 40 -19.90 -10.35 -1.47
N LEU A 41 -21.12 -9.96 -1.12
CA LEU A 41 -21.38 -8.66 -0.48
C LEU A 41 -20.75 -8.57 0.92
N LYS A 42 -20.75 -9.67 1.69
CA LYS A 42 -20.07 -9.72 3.00
C LYS A 42 -18.55 -9.61 2.86
N GLN A 43 -17.96 -10.28 1.87
CA GLN A 43 -16.55 -10.12 1.52
C GLN A 43 -16.22 -8.65 1.23
N ASN A 44 -16.98 -8.00 0.34
CA ASN A 44 -16.74 -6.58 0.03
C ASN A 44 -16.89 -5.67 1.26
N ALA A 45 -17.77 -6.02 2.21
CA ALA A 45 -17.92 -5.26 3.45
C ALA A 45 -16.72 -5.43 4.38
N LEU A 46 -16.16 -6.65 4.49
CA LEU A 46 -14.93 -6.92 5.24
C LEU A 46 -13.74 -6.19 4.61
N ASP A 47 -13.55 -6.33 3.30
CA ASP A 47 -12.50 -5.63 2.54
C ASP A 47 -12.59 -4.11 2.75
N GLY A 48 -13.80 -3.56 2.66
CA GLY A 48 -14.05 -2.14 2.88
C GLY A 48 -13.73 -1.69 4.30
N HIS A 49 -14.01 -2.52 5.31
CA HIS A 49 -13.70 -2.20 6.71
C HIS A 49 -12.19 -2.21 6.96
N VAL A 50 -11.50 -3.25 6.53
CA VAL A 50 -10.03 -3.38 6.67
C VAL A 50 -9.34 -2.22 5.94
N ASN A 51 -9.74 -1.95 4.69
CA ASN A 51 -9.18 -0.84 3.92
C ASN A 51 -9.45 0.52 4.59
N SER A 52 -10.63 0.72 5.19
CA SER A 52 -10.94 1.95 5.92
C SER A 52 -9.98 2.17 7.09
N MET A 53 -9.68 1.13 7.86
CA MET A 53 -8.74 1.24 8.99
C MET A 53 -7.31 1.50 8.50
N GLN A 54 -6.85 0.77 7.50
CA GLN A 54 -5.54 0.98 6.89
C GLN A 54 -5.37 2.42 6.36
N VAL A 55 -6.34 2.92 5.60
CA VAL A 55 -6.30 4.28 5.03
C VAL A 55 -6.36 5.34 6.13
N LEU A 56 -7.13 5.13 7.19
CA LEU A 56 -7.15 6.04 8.34
C LEU A 56 -5.79 6.11 9.03
N ALA A 57 -5.12 4.97 9.25
CA ALA A 57 -3.79 4.94 9.83
C ALA A 57 -2.77 5.67 8.95
N SER A 58 -2.68 5.28 7.67
CA SER A 58 -1.73 5.87 6.71
C SER A 58 -1.95 7.36 6.50
N THR A 59 -3.20 7.81 6.37
CA THR A 59 -3.50 9.24 6.22
C THR A 59 -3.06 10.02 7.46
N ARG A 60 -3.32 9.52 8.67
CA ARG A 60 -2.96 10.22 9.91
C ARG A 60 -1.46 10.20 10.16
N HIS A 61 -0.77 9.13 9.78
CA HIS A 61 0.69 9.07 9.75
C HIS A 61 1.28 10.11 8.78
N SER A 62 0.76 10.19 7.56
CA SER A 62 1.26 11.14 6.55
C SER A 62 1.06 12.63 6.94
N ILE A 63 0.05 12.93 7.76
CA ILE A 63 -0.17 14.28 8.31
C ILE A 63 0.92 14.65 9.33
N ASN A 64 1.33 13.69 10.17
CA ASN A 64 2.37 13.89 11.17
C ASN A 64 3.16 12.60 11.40
N THR A 65 4.29 12.47 10.71
CA THR A 65 5.16 11.29 10.79
C THR A 65 5.90 11.18 12.13
N GLU A 66 5.84 12.20 12.98
CA GLU A 66 6.39 12.18 14.34
C GLU A 66 5.40 11.64 15.38
N ASP A 67 4.13 11.39 15.01
CA ASP A 67 3.15 10.77 15.91
C ASP A 67 3.51 9.29 16.15
N PRO A 68 3.93 8.91 17.37
CA PRO A 68 4.40 7.55 17.64
C PRO A 68 3.28 6.50 17.55
N PHE A 69 2.01 6.90 17.73
CA PHE A 69 0.90 5.98 17.60
C PHE A 69 0.72 5.60 16.12
N TYR A 70 0.56 6.58 15.24
CA TYR A 70 0.33 6.30 13.83
C TYR A 70 1.58 5.77 13.11
N ASP A 71 2.80 6.05 13.59
CA ASP A 71 4.01 5.40 13.10
C ASP A 71 4.03 3.89 13.40
N ALA A 72 3.56 3.50 14.60
CA ALA A 72 3.42 2.10 14.97
C ALA A 72 2.27 1.41 14.20
N GLU A 73 1.16 2.10 13.94
CA GLU A 73 0.06 1.57 13.12
C GLU A 73 0.48 1.39 11.65
N GLU A 74 1.17 2.36 11.07
CA GLU A 74 1.71 2.27 9.71
C GLU A 74 2.70 1.10 9.60
N SER A 75 3.59 0.94 10.59
CA SER A 75 4.51 -0.20 10.66
C SER A 75 3.78 -1.54 10.77
N TYR A 76 2.70 -1.60 11.55
CA TYR A 76 1.85 -2.77 11.66
C TYR A 76 1.21 -3.13 10.31
N TRP A 77 0.54 -2.18 9.66
CA TRP A 77 -0.12 -2.42 8.37
C TRP A 77 0.88 -2.81 7.27
N ASN A 78 2.07 -2.20 7.24
CA ASN A 78 3.13 -2.57 6.32
C ASN A 78 3.55 -4.05 6.42
N GLN A 79 3.49 -4.63 7.63
CA GLN A 79 3.79 -6.04 7.87
C GLN A 79 2.57 -6.95 7.70
N ALA A 80 1.38 -6.47 8.07
CA ALA A 80 0.13 -7.22 8.06
C ALA A 80 -0.47 -7.35 6.65
N SER A 81 -0.45 -6.29 5.83
CA SER A 81 -1.11 -6.28 4.52
C SER A 81 -0.64 -7.38 3.57
N PRO A 82 0.66 -7.71 3.44
CA PRO A 82 1.09 -8.83 2.63
C PRO A 82 0.55 -10.19 3.10
N GLN A 83 0.35 -10.37 4.41
CA GLN A 83 -0.22 -11.60 5.00
C GLN A 83 -1.73 -11.67 4.76
N ILE A 84 -2.44 -10.55 4.96
CA ILE A 84 -3.87 -10.44 4.70
C ILE A 84 -4.19 -10.71 3.22
N ASN A 85 -3.34 -10.22 2.31
CA ASN A 85 -3.49 -10.44 0.88
C ASN A 85 -3.49 -11.92 0.49
N GLU A 86 -2.88 -12.81 1.29
CA GLU A 86 -2.97 -14.25 1.04
C GLU A 86 -4.42 -14.74 1.07
N TYR A 87 -5.21 -14.28 2.05
CA TYR A 87 -6.62 -14.64 2.19
C TYR A 87 -7.49 -14.04 1.10
N TYR A 88 -7.25 -12.78 0.73
CA TYR A 88 -7.92 -12.15 -0.41
C TYR A 88 -7.66 -12.92 -1.71
N GLN A 89 -6.46 -13.47 -1.88
CA GLN A 89 -6.10 -14.29 -3.05
C GLN A 89 -6.80 -15.64 -3.02
N GLU A 90 -7.02 -16.23 -1.85
CA GLU A 90 -7.83 -17.45 -1.69
C GLU A 90 -9.30 -17.21 -2.03
N PHE A 91 -9.89 -16.10 -1.55
CA PHE A 91 -11.25 -15.71 -1.94
C PHE A 91 -11.34 -15.44 -3.44
N THR A 92 -10.36 -14.74 -4.01
CA THR A 92 -10.28 -14.46 -5.46
C THR A 92 -10.25 -15.75 -6.29
N LYS A 93 -9.50 -16.77 -5.85
CA LYS A 93 -9.51 -18.10 -6.48
C LYS A 93 -10.90 -18.75 -6.39
N ALA A 94 -11.57 -18.67 -5.24
CA ALA A 94 -12.92 -19.21 -5.07
C ALA A 94 -13.94 -18.48 -5.96
N LEU A 95 -13.85 -17.15 -6.06
CA LEU A 95 -14.67 -16.31 -6.92
C LEU A 95 -14.54 -16.71 -8.40
N LEU A 96 -13.31 -16.87 -8.89
CA LEU A 96 -13.04 -17.22 -10.28
C LEU A 96 -13.43 -18.67 -10.63
N ALA A 97 -13.42 -19.57 -9.64
CA ALA A 97 -13.83 -20.97 -9.77
C ALA A 97 -15.34 -21.19 -9.52
N SER A 98 -16.08 -20.16 -9.14
CA SER A 98 -17.49 -20.28 -8.77
C SER A 98 -18.35 -20.79 -9.94
N PRO A 99 -19.28 -21.74 -9.72
CA PRO A 99 -20.26 -22.12 -10.73
C PRO A 99 -21.20 -20.95 -11.09
N PHE A 100 -21.31 -19.95 -10.21
CA PHE A 100 -22.15 -18.77 -10.40
C PHE A 100 -21.40 -17.58 -11.04
N ARG A 101 -20.16 -17.78 -11.51
CA ARG A 101 -19.33 -16.71 -12.09
C ARG A 101 -20.06 -15.90 -13.17
N ALA A 102 -20.78 -16.55 -14.08
CA ALA A 102 -21.48 -15.87 -15.17
C ALA A 102 -22.58 -14.92 -14.66
N GLU A 103 -23.28 -15.29 -13.59
CA GLU A 103 -24.33 -14.48 -12.97
C GLU A 103 -23.72 -13.32 -12.17
N LEU A 104 -22.62 -13.57 -11.45
CA LEU A 104 -21.87 -12.53 -10.75
C LEU A 104 -21.25 -11.52 -11.73
N GLU A 105 -20.68 -11.96 -12.85
CA GLU A 105 -20.19 -11.09 -13.93
C GLU A 105 -21.30 -10.23 -14.52
N LYS A 106 -22.49 -10.81 -14.72
CA LYS A 106 -23.66 -10.06 -15.21
C LYS A 106 -24.10 -8.97 -14.23
N LYS A 107 -24.03 -9.24 -12.92
CA LYS A 107 -24.46 -8.30 -11.88
C LYS A 107 -23.41 -7.21 -11.58
N TYR A 108 -22.15 -7.60 -11.42
CA TYR A 108 -21.07 -6.72 -10.94
C TYR A 108 -20.15 -6.20 -12.06
N GLY A 109 -20.28 -6.75 -13.26
CA GLY A 109 -19.48 -6.37 -14.42
C GLY A 109 -18.20 -7.20 -14.56
N LYS A 110 -17.81 -7.44 -15.81
CA LYS A 110 -16.64 -8.26 -16.17
C LYS A 110 -15.31 -7.68 -15.70
N ILE A 111 -15.25 -6.36 -15.47
CA ILE A 111 -14.02 -5.69 -15.01
C ILE A 111 -13.58 -6.21 -13.64
N VAL A 112 -14.52 -6.52 -12.74
CA VAL A 112 -14.21 -7.08 -11.41
C VAL A 112 -13.45 -8.41 -11.56
N PHE A 113 -13.90 -9.26 -12.48
CA PHE A 113 -13.30 -10.59 -12.73
C PHE A 113 -11.97 -10.49 -13.48
N MET A 114 -11.84 -9.55 -14.42
CA MET A 114 -10.57 -9.25 -15.05
C MET A 114 -9.53 -8.78 -14.02
N ASN A 115 -9.91 -7.90 -13.09
CA ASN A 115 -9.04 -7.46 -12.01
C ASN A 115 -8.67 -8.60 -11.07
N ALA A 116 -9.60 -9.51 -10.74
CA ALA A 116 -9.34 -10.72 -9.99
C ALA A 116 -8.29 -11.62 -10.67
N GLU A 117 -8.40 -11.84 -11.98
CA GLU A 117 -7.42 -12.62 -12.75
C GLU A 117 -6.03 -11.96 -12.78
N ILE A 118 -5.99 -10.63 -12.85
CA ILE A 118 -4.73 -9.87 -12.75
C ILE A 118 -4.15 -9.98 -11.34
N ALA A 119 -4.97 -9.87 -10.30
CA ALA A 119 -4.51 -9.98 -8.92
C ALA A 119 -3.84 -11.34 -8.63
N LEU A 120 -4.36 -12.44 -9.19
CA LEU A 120 -3.74 -13.77 -9.06
C LEU A 120 -2.35 -13.87 -9.71
N LYS A 121 -2.01 -12.97 -10.62
CA LYS A 121 -0.73 -12.94 -11.34
C LYS A 121 0.36 -12.17 -10.59
N THR A 122 -0.02 -11.36 -9.59
CA THR A 122 0.90 -10.45 -8.89
C THR A 122 1.28 -10.93 -7.49
N PHE A 123 0.82 -12.12 -7.07
CA PHE A 123 1.03 -12.60 -5.71
C PHE A 123 1.30 -14.10 -5.63
N SER A 124 2.17 -14.49 -4.68
CA SER A 124 2.18 -15.83 -4.10
C SER A 124 2.67 -15.75 -2.65
N PRO A 125 2.35 -16.74 -1.79
CA PRO A 125 2.87 -16.78 -0.42
C PRO A 125 4.41 -16.71 -0.36
N ALA A 126 5.10 -17.21 -1.38
CA ALA A 126 6.57 -17.24 -1.44
C ALA A 126 7.23 -15.86 -1.59
N ILE A 127 6.45 -14.80 -1.87
CA ILE A 127 6.94 -13.41 -1.93
C ILE A 127 6.46 -12.54 -0.76
N ILE A 128 5.69 -13.07 0.21
CA ILE A 128 5.23 -12.29 1.38
C ILE A 128 6.40 -11.61 2.11
N PRO A 129 7.52 -12.30 2.45
CA PRO A 129 8.65 -11.65 3.11
C PRO A 129 9.30 -10.56 2.25
N MET A 130 9.22 -10.67 0.93
CA MET A 130 9.76 -9.68 0.01
C MET A 130 8.86 -8.45 -0.07
N LEU A 131 7.55 -8.61 -0.08
CA LEU A 131 6.59 -7.50 -0.02
C LEU A 131 6.72 -6.73 1.31
N GLN A 132 6.88 -7.44 2.43
CA GLN A 132 7.15 -6.80 3.72
C GLN A 132 8.45 -6.00 3.67
N LYS A 133 9.51 -6.56 3.08
CA LYS A 133 10.78 -5.85 2.92
C LYS A 133 10.66 -4.64 2.00
N GLU A 134 9.86 -4.72 0.94
CA GLU A 134 9.58 -3.60 0.05
C GLU A 134 8.93 -2.46 0.82
N ASN A 135 7.90 -2.76 1.61
CA ASN A 135 7.20 -1.76 2.43
C ASN A 135 8.15 -1.08 3.43
N GLU A 136 9.04 -1.83 4.08
CA GLU A 136 10.07 -1.24 4.97
C GLU A 136 11.01 -0.28 4.24
N LEU A 137 11.46 -0.64 3.03
CA LEU A 137 12.36 0.19 2.23
C LEU A 137 11.66 1.47 1.74
N VAL A 138 10.40 1.37 1.32
CA VAL A 138 9.58 2.52 0.92
C VAL A 138 9.36 3.46 2.11
N ASN A 139 8.98 2.94 3.28
CA ASN A 139 8.80 3.76 4.48
C ASN A 139 10.11 4.44 4.91
N THR A 140 11.25 3.74 4.84
CA THR A 140 12.57 4.33 5.11
C THR A 140 12.88 5.49 4.16
N TYR A 141 12.57 5.32 2.87
CA TYR A 141 12.73 6.38 1.87
C TYR A 141 11.83 7.60 2.16
N GLU A 142 10.56 7.37 2.48
CA GLU A 142 9.62 8.45 2.82
C GLU A 142 10.05 9.22 4.07
N LYS A 143 10.47 8.51 5.12
CA LYS A 143 11.03 9.13 6.35
C LYS A 143 12.28 9.95 6.06
N LEU A 144 13.16 9.48 5.19
CA LEU A 144 14.35 10.23 4.78
C LEU A 144 13.97 11.56 4.12
N LEU A 145 13.02 11.53 3.16
CA LEU A 145 12.53 12.77 2.52
C LEU A 145 11.81 13.70 3.50
N ALA A 146 11.00 13.15 4.41
CA ALA A 146 10.26 13.93 5.40
C ALA A 146 11.18 14.60 6.43
N SER A 147 12.33 14.01 6.75
CA SER A 147 13.30 14.57 7.69
C SER A 147 14.16 15.70 7.13
N ALA A 148 13.97 16.07 5.86
CA ALA A 148 14.75 17.10 5.20
C ALA A 148 14.65 18.47 5.90
N GLN A 149 15.80 18.98 6.32
CA GLN A 149 15.99 20.36 6.78
C GLN A 149 17.02 21.03 5.86
N VAL A 150 16.54 21.81 4.89
CA VAL A 150 17.38 22.49 3.90
C VAL A 150 17.72 23.89 4.41
N PRO A 151 18.99 24.20 4.70
CA PRO A 151 19.40 25.54 5.11
C PRO A 151 19.29 26.52 3.93
N PHE A 152 18.48 27.57 4.08
CA PHE A 152 18.31 28.61 3.07
C PHE A 152 17.98 29.95 3.73
N GLU A 153 18.65 31.04 3.34
CA GLU A 153 18.40 32.40 3.85
C GLU A 153 18.32 32.51 5.40
N GLY A 154 19.15 31.74 6.11
CA GLY A 154 19.25 31.76 7.58
C GLY A 154 18.14 30.99 8.32
N LYS A 155 17.35 30.17 7.60
CA LYS A 155 16.33 29.27 8.16
C LYS A 155 16.47 27.86 7.59
N GLU A 156 15.76 26.92 8.18
CA GLU A 156 15.61 25.55 7.67
C GLU A 156 14.22 25.36 7.07
N TYR A 157 14.15 24.64 5.96
CA TYR A 157 12.93 24.39 5.21
C TYR A 157 12.82 22.92 4.81
N THR A 158 11.59 22.40 4.78
CA THR A 158 11.33 21.09 4.16
C THR A 158 11.45 21.17 2.63
N LEU A 159 11.62 20.02 1.96
CA LEU A 159 11.65 19.95 0.49
C LEU A 159 10.41 20.61 -0.15
N SER A 160 9.23 20.42 0.46
CA SER A 160 7.99 21.05 -0.03
C SER A 160 8.05 22.56 0.09
N GLN A 161 8.52 23.10 1.22
CA GLN A 161 8.62 24.54 1.45
C GLN A 161 9.63 25.22 0.51
N MET A 162 10.69 24.51 0.11
CA MET A 162 11.66 25.01 -0.86
C MET A 162 11.05 25.34 -2.23
N THR A 163 9.92 24.72 -2.59
CA THR A 163 9.20 24.99 -3.85
C THR A 163 8.85 26.46 -4.05
N LEU A 164 8.58 27.20 -2.96
CA LEU A 164 8.32 28.64 -3.05
C LEU A 164 9.51 29.40 -3.63
N PHE A 165 10.72 29.12 -3.16
CA PHE A 165 11.95 29.80 -3.57
C PHE A 165 12.44 29.33 -4.94
N LYS A 166 12.24 28.05 -5.26
CA LYS A 166 12.58 27.48 -6.58
C LYS A 166 11.76 28.06 -7.74
N ASN A 167 10.70 28.82 -7.45
CA ASN A 167 9.84 29.50 -8.42
C ASN A 167 9.84 31.03 -8.27
N ASP A 168 10.82 31.60 -7.56
CA ASP A 168 10.94 33.05 -7.38
C ASP A 168 11.14 33.81 -8.71
N LYS A 169 10.74 35.08 -8.78
CA LYS A 169 10.97 35.90 -9.98
C LYS A 169 12.45 36.25 -10.15
N ASP A 170 13.20 36.34 -9.07
CA ASP A 170 14.63 36.56 -9.07
C ASP A 170 15.38 35.28 -9.47
N ASP A 171 16.15 35.37 -10.56
CA ASP A 171 16.94 34.27 -11.12
C ASP A 171 18.03 33.77 -10.16
N GLU A 172 18.73 34.70 -9.49
CA GLU A 172 19.81 34.34 -8.57
C GLU A 172 19.24 33.60 -7.35
N ARG A 173 18.11 34.08 -6.83
CA ARG A 173 17.41 33.45 -5.71
C ARG A 173 16.87 32.06 -6.07
N ARG A 174 16.24 31.90 -7.24
CA ARG A 174 15.80 30.58 -7.72
C ARG A 174 16.97 29.61 -7.85
N LEU A 175 18.07 30.05 -8.46
CA LEU A 175 19.25 29.20 -8.65
C LEU A 175 19.84 28.77 -7.30
N ALA A 176 19.92 29.68 -6.33
CA ALA A 176 20.39 29.37 -4.99
C ALA A 176 19.48 28.34 -4.30
N ALA A 177 18.16 28.46 -4.42
CA ALA A 177 17.20 27.51 -3.85
C ALA A 177 17.34 26.10 -4.46
N TRP A 178 17.46 26.01 -5.80
CA TRP A 178 17.71 24.74 -6.49
C TRP A 178 19.02 24.09 -6.06
N LYS A 179 20.08 24.89 -5.88
CA LYS A 179 21.38 24.39 -5.37
C LYS A 179 21.29 23.90 -3.94
N ALA A 180 20.59 24.61 -3.05
CA ALA A 180 20.43 24.22 -1.66
C ALA A 180 19.68 22.88 -1.52
N GLU A 181 18.56 22.72 -2.23
CA GLU A 181 17.84 21.44 -2.27
C GLU A 181 18.68 20.33 -2.92
N GLY A 182 19.35 20.63 -4.04
CA GLY A 182 20.24 19.69 -4.71
C GLY A 182 21.41 19.23 -3.83
N GLN A 183 21.95 20.11 -3.00
CA GLN A 183 22.99 19.76 -2.03
C GLN A 183 22.45 18.80 -0.97
N TRP A 184 21.24 19.01 -0.46
CA TRP A 184 20.63 18.07 0.48
C TRP A 184 20.50 16.66 -0.14
N TYR A 185 20.04 16.56 -1.39
CA TYR A 185 20.02 15.26 -2.09
C TYR A 185 21.43 14.70 -2.28
N LYS A 186 22.42 15.54 -2.55
CA LYS A 186 23.81 15.11 -2.73
C LYS A 186 24.41 14.56 -1.43
N ASP A 187 24.10 15.19 -0.31
CA ASP A 187 24.55 14.76 1.02
C ASP A 187 23.90 13.43 1.42
N ASN A 188 22.66 13.20 1.01
CA ASN A 188 21.91 11.97 1.25
C ASN A 188 22.04 10.92 0.13
N GLN A 189 22.87 11.19 -0.89
CA GLN A 189 22.92 10.39 -2.12
C GLN A 189 23.20 8.92 -1.85
N LYS A 190 24.16 8.62 -0.96
CA LYS A 190 24.55 7.23 -0.66
C LYS A 190 23.37 6.40 -0.15
N GLU A 191 22.54 6.99 0.70
CA GLU A 191 21.39 6.30 1.27
C GLU A 191 20.26 6.16 0.26
N LEU A 192 19.98 7.21 -0.51
CA LEU A 192 19.00 7.18 -1.60
C LEU A 192 19.36 6.13 -2.67
N ASP A 193 20.63 6.09 -3.08
CA ASP A 193 21.15 5.11 -4.05
C ASP A 193 21.02 3.68 -3.50
N ARG A 194 21.33 3.47 -2.21
CA ARG A 194 21.18 2.16 -1.54
C ARG A 194 19.73 1.71 -1.52
N LEU A 195 18.81 2.58 -1.09
CA LEU A 195 17.38 2.26 -1.02
C LEU A 195 16.83 1.88 -2.40
N TYR A 196 17.19 2.64 -3.43
CA TYR A 196 16.74 2.36 -4.79
C TYR A 196 17.34 1.05 -5.35
N ASP A 197 18.63 0.80 -5.15
CA ASP A 197 19.29 -0.45 -5.56
C ASP A 197 18.66 -1.68 -4.89
N GLU A 198 18.39 -1.62 -3.59
CA GLU A 198 17.71 -2.70 -2.86
C GLU A 198 16.28 -2.92 -3.36
N LEU A 199 15.51 -1.85 -3.57
CA LEU A 199 14.15 -1.94 -4.12
C LEU A 199 14.12 -2.57 -5.51
N VAL A 200 15.02 -2.17 -6.41
CA VAL A 200 15.09 -2.71 -7.78
C VAL A 200 15.41 -4.20 -7.76
N LYS A 201 16.41 -4.62 -6.98
CA LYS A 201 16.79 -6.04 -6.85
C LYS A 201 15.66 -6.87 -6.25
N LEU A 202 14.97 -6.34 -5.24
CA LEU A 202 13.87 -7.00 -4.58
C LEU A 202 12.69 -7.21 -5.54
N ARG A 203 12.30 -6.16 -6.26
CA ARG A 203 11.24 -6.19 -7.28
C ARG A 203 11.53 -7.15 -8.42
N ASP A 204 12.75 -7.12 -8.95
CA ASP A 204 13.21 -8.08 -9.96
C ASP A 204 13.14 -9.53 -9.43
N GLY A 205 13.58 -9.75 -8.19
CA GLY A 205 13.48 -11.04 -7.52
C GLY A 205 12.04 -11.53 -7.33
N MET A 206 11.11 -10.64 -6.99
CA MET A 206 9.68 -10.96 -6.88
C MET A 206 9.11 -11.37 -8.23
N GLY A 207 9.37 -10.60 -9.28
CA GLY A 207 8.94 -10.92 -10.63
C GLY A 207 9.43 -12.30 -11.09
N LYS A 208 10.71 -12.61 -10.87
CA LYS A 208 11.29 -13.94 -11.18
C LYS A 208 10.65 -15.07 -10.37
N LYS A 209 10.37 -14.86 -9.08
CA LYS A 209 9.69 -15.84 -8.23
C LYS A 209 8.24 -16.09 -8.66
N LEU A 210 7.58 -15.09 -9.26
CA LEU A 210 6.25 -15.22 -9.84
C LEU A 210 6.27 -15.83 -11.26
N GLY A 211 7.45 -16.16 -11.81
CA GLY A 211 7.60 -16.80 -13.12
C GLY A 211 7.81 -15.83 -14.29
N TYR A 212 8.02 -14.54 -14.02
CA TYR A 212 8.35 -13.54 -15.04
C TYR A 212 9.85 -13.45 -15.30
N LYS A 213 10.24 -12.71 -16.36
CA LYS A 213 11.66 -12.46 -16.68
C LYS A 213 12.33 -11.52 -15.68
N GLY A 214 11.54 -10.66 -15.04
CA GLY A 214 11.93 -9.62 -14.09
C GLY A 214 10.66 -8.92 -13.60
N TYR A 215 10.75 -7.64 -13.19
CA TYR A 215 9.60 -6.90 -12.66
C TYR A 215 8.63 -6.36 -13.73
N THR A 216 9.06 -6.24 -14.98
CA THR A 216 8.28 -5.69 -16.11
C THR A 216 7.54 -6.75 -16.90
#